data_AF-A0A147K3T2-F1
#
_entry.id   AF-A0A147K3T2-F1
#
_cell.length_a   1.000
_cell.length_b   1.000
_cell.length_c   1.000
_cell.angle_alpha   90.00
_cell.angle_beta   90.00
_cell.angle_gamma   90.00
#
_symmetry.space_group_name_H-M   'P 1'
#
loop_
_entity.id
_entity.type
_entity.pdbx_description
1 polymer ?
#
loop_
_entity_poly.entity_id
_entity_poly.type
_entity_poly.pdbx_seq_one_letter_code
_entity_poly.pdbx_strand_id
1 'polypeptide(L)'
;MDYNISNVRKKSKHQLVERLEIAINGEFSAIDCYSKLIRKAPTQHDKKVLREIIEDEKRHLEEFKTIYYGVTGRWPKPKIIESCPKNYVDAIEAAFQDEQMTVDSYLDLSSNLYNKESNLVKRAAMDEQNHAVWFLYLLNQSKYMNETRQNEALYGAKGALQDQDLTLPKMLTYAIQDEYVAQARYRAIINTFGSIRPFTTIQQAELRHIMLLTPLFSAYQIPIPEDYSSQFVTPPTSLKSAFQQGVEGEIENIAMYDKFLSLPIPEDVQRVFTLVRNASVNHLQAFRRGLQR
;
A
#
# COMPACT_ATOMS: atom_id res chain seq x y z
N MET A 1 -40.20 13.40 -48.71
CA MET A 1 -39.48 12.35 -47.98
C MET A 1 -39.32 12.81 -46.55
N ASP A 2 -40.34 12.64 -45.72
CA ASP A 2 -40.27 12.91 -44.28
C ASP A 2 -39.53 11.75 -43.62
N TYR A 3 -38.20 11.84 -43.65
CA TYR A 3 -37.31 10.85 -43.06
C TYR A 3 -37.37 10.94 -41.53
N ASN A 4 -38.32 10.22 -40.94
CA ASN A 4 -38.18 9.48 -39.68
C ASN A 4 -37.58 10.20 -38.44
N ILE A 5 -37.66 11.53 -38.34
CA ILE A 5 -37.10 12.32 -37.23
C ILE A 5 -37.66 11.87 -35.87
N SER A 6 -38.93 11.46 -35.82
CA SER A 6 -39.58 10.96 -34.60
C SER A 6 -39.02 9.61 -34.13
N ASN A 7 -38.71 8.69 -35.05
CA ASN A 7 -38.12 7.40 -34.71
C ASN A 7 -36.63 7.51 -34.37
N VAL A 8 -35.88 8.43 -35.02
CA VAL A 8 -34.49 8.73 -34.65
C VAL A 8 -34.40 9.34 -33.25
N ARG A 9 -35.28 10.31 -32.92
CA ARG A 9 -35.37 10.89 -31.56
C ARG A 9 -35.79 9.88 -30.50
N LYS A 10 -36.73 8.98 -30.80
CA LYS A 10 -37.13 7.89 -29.89
C LYS A 10 -35.99 6.89 -29.67
N LYS A 11 -35.25 6.52 -30.72
CA LYS A 11 -34.10 5.61 -30.63
C LYS A 11 -32.95 6.21 -29.81
N SER A 12 -32.64 7.49 -30.02
CA SER A 12 -31.65 8.25 -29.24
C SER A 12 -32.04 8.37 -27.76
N LYS A 13 -33.31 8.64 -27.46
CA LYS A 13 -33.81 8.70 -26.07
C LYS A 13 -33.72 7.34 -25.37
N HIS A 14 -34.07 6.24 -26.06
CA HIS A 14 -33.95 4.90 -25.48
C HIS A 14 -32.50 4.55 -25.12
N GLN A 15 -31.57 4.82 -26.04
CA GLN A 15 -30.13 4.57 -25.81
C GLN A 15 -29.57 5.40 -24.65
N LEU A 16 -30.01 6.65 -24.50
CA LEU A 16 -29.61 7.50 -23.36
C LEU A 16 -30.10 6.92 -22.03
N VAL A 17 -31.35 6.47 -21.98
CA VAL A 17 -31.94 5.87 -20.77
C VAL A 17 -31.21 4.59 -20.39
N GLU A 18 -30.90 3.73 -21.36
CA GLU A 18 -30.16 2.49 -21.14
C GLU A 18 -28.74 2.76 -20.59
N ARG A 19 -28.01 3.71 -21.18
CA ARG A 19 -26.67 4.10 -20.69
C ARG A 19 -26.71 4.69 -19.28
N LEU A 20 -27.74 5.49 -18.96
CA LEU A 20 -27.94 6.00 -17.60
C LEU A 20 -28.24 4.86 -16.61
N GLU A 21 -29.03 3.85 -16.99
CA GLU A 21 -29.28 2.68 -16.13
C GLU A 21 -28.00 1.90 -15.85
N ILE A 22 -27.14 1.73 -16.86
CA ILE A 22 -25.83 1.10 -16.70
C ILE A 22 -24.98 1.90 -15.72
N ALA A 23 -24.82 3.21 -15.94
CA ALA A 23 -24.05 4.08 -15.03
C ALA A 23 -24.58 4.02 -13.59
N ILE A 24 -25.89 4.20 -13.39
CA ILE A 24 -26.52 4.14 -12.06
C ILE A 24 -26.28 2.80 -11.36
N ASN A 25 -26.31 1.68 -12.08
CA ASN A 25 -26.08 0.37 -11.50
C ASN A 25 -24.58 0.12 -11.22
N GLY A 26 -23.69 0.65 -12.06
CA GLY A 26 -22.23 0.63 -11.86
C GLY A 26 -21.85 1.36 -10.59
N GLU A 27 -22.21 2.65 -10.47
CA GLU A 27 -22.05 3.48 -9.26
C GLU A 27 -22.56 2.78 -7.99
N PHE A 28 -23.76 2.20 -8.07
CA PHE A 28 -24.33 1.49 -6.93
C PHE A 28 -23.56 0.20 -6.58
N SER A 29 -23.00 -0.50 -7.56
CA SER A 29 -22.16 -1.68 -7.37
C SER A 29 -20.80 -1.29 -6.78
N ALA A 30 -20.18 -0.21 -7.26
CA ALA A 30 -18.94 0.36 -6.76
C ALA A 30 -19.05 0.72 -5.27
N ILE A 31 -20.11 1.45 -4.87
CA ILE A 31 -20.38 1.80 -3.46
C ILE A 31 -20.44 0.56 -2.57
N ASP A 32 -21.16 -0.48 -2.99
CA ASP A 32 -21.27 -1.74 -2.23
C ASP A 32 -19.92 -2.46 -2.13
N CYS A 33 -19.17 -2.53 -3.23
CA CYS A 33 -17.86 -3.18 -3.25
C CYS A 33 -16.85 -2.43 -2.38
N TYR A 34 -16.73 -1.13 -2.54
CA TYR A 34 -15.73 -0.33 -1.84
C TYR A 34 -16.03 -0.24 -0.34
N SER A 35 -17.31 -0.26 0.04
CA SER A 35 -17.74 -0.42 1.44
C SER A 35 -17.31 -1.76 2.06
N LYS A 36 -17.18 -2.83 1.25
CA LYS A 36 -16.60 -4.11 1.69
C LYS A 36 -15.07 -4.02 1.77
N LEU A 37 -14.43 -3.31 0.83
CA LEU A 37 -12.97 -3.10 0.82
C LEU A 37 -12.48 -2.34 2.05
N ILE A 38 -13.16 -1.28 2.49
CA ILE A 38 -12.76 -0.51 3.70
C ILE A 38 -12.58 -1.40 4.92
N ARG A 39 -13.43 -2.43 5.07
CA ARG A 39 -13.37 -3.37 6.20
C ARG A 39 -12.15 -4.29 6.15
N LYS A 40 -11.60 -4.49 4.96
CA LYS A 40 -10.46 -5.36 4.67
C LYS A 40 -9.15 -4.58 4.49
N ALA A 41 -9.22 -3.26 4.33
CA ALA A 41 -8.09 -2.41 4.05
C ALA A 41 -7.01 -2.48 5.16
N PRO A 42 -5.74 -2.69 4.78
CA PRO A 42 -4.65 -3.01 5.72
C PRO A 42 -4.22 -1.81 6.56
N THR A 43 -4.26 -0.58 6.01
CA THR A 43 -3.79 0.63 6.67
C THR A 43 -4.91 1.64 6.92
N GLN A 44 -4.67 2.63 7.78
CA GLN A 44 -5.61 3.76 7.95
C GLN A 44 -5.60 4.69 6.74
N HIS A 45 -4.49 4.77 6.00
CA HIS A 45 -4.39 5.55 4.78
C HIS A 45 -5.28 4.96 3.68
N ASP A 46 -5.20 3.65 3.44
CA ASP A 46 -6.04 2.92 2.49
C ASP A 46 -7.53 3.12 2.81
N LYS A 47 -7.89 3.03 4.09
CA LYS A 47 -9.26 3.30 4.55
C LYS A 47 -9.70 4.74 4.29
N LYS A 48 -8.77 5.71 4.34
CA LYS A 48 -9.09 7.11 4.06
C LYS A 48 -9.34 7.29 2.56
N VAL A 49 -8.45 6.77 1.71
CA VAL A 49 -8.59 6.81 0.24
C VAL A 49 -9.92 6.18 -0.19
N LEU A 50 -10.22 4.96 0.28
CA LEU A 50 -11.47 4.28 -0.06
C LEU A 50 -12.73 5.03 0.43
N ARG A 51 -12.64 5.78 1.52
CA ARG A 51 -13.78 6.61 1.98
C ARG A 51 -14.01 7.79 1.05
N GLU A 52 -12.94 8.44 0.59
CA GLU A 52 -13.03 9.58 -0.33
C GLU A 52 -13.69 9.13 -1.64
N ILE A 53 -13.22 8.02 -2.22
CA ILE A 53 -13.81 7.41 -3.43
C ILE A 53 -15.30 7.12 -3.22
N ILE A 54 -15.69 6.45 -2.13
CA ILE A 54 -17.10 6.13 -1.86
C ILE A 54 -18.00 7.37 -1.76
N GLU A 55 -17.50 8.49 -1.23
CA GLU A 55 -18.30 9.72 -1.19
C GLU A 55 -18.43 10.36 -2.57
N ASP A 56 -17.46 10.16 -3.45
CA ASP A 56 -17.52 10.54 -4.85
C ASP A 56 -18.57 9.68 -5.60
N GLU A 57 -18.50 8.34 -5.50
CA GLU A 57 -19.49 7.42 -6.11
C GLU A 57 -20.94 7.74 -5.67
N LYS A 58 -21.14 8.02 -4.38
CA LYS A 58 -22.46 8.40 -3.86
C LYS A 58 -22.98 9.68 -4.51
N ARG A 59 -22.10 10.66 -4.73
CA ARG A 59 -22.46 11.90 -5.40
C ARG A 59 -22.81 11.61 -6.86
N HIS A 60 -21.99 10.86 -7.58
CA HIS A 60 -22.24 10.50 -8.98
C HIS A 60 -23.55 9.73 -9.14
N LEU A 61 -23.83 8.75 -8.27
CA LEU A 61 -25.10 8.03 -8.22
C LEU A 61 -26.31 8.96 -8.12
N GLU A 62 -26.30 9.92 -7.19
CA GLU A 62 -27.40 10.87 -7.03
C GLU A 62 -27.53 11.84 -8.21
N GLU A 63 -26.41 12.27 -8.81
CA GLU A 63 -26.41 13.08 -10.03
C GLU A 63 -27.03 12.31 -11.20
N PHE A 64 -26.64 11.06 -11.44
CA PHE A 64 -27.19 10.24 -12.53
C PHE A 64 -28.65 9.88 -12.32
N LYS A 65 -29.07 9.59 -11.07
CA LYS A 65 -30.49 9.40 -10.73
C LYS A 65 -31.32 10.63 -11.06
N THR A 66 -30.79 11.81 -10.79
CA THR A 66 -31.44 13.09 -11.10
C THR A 66 -31.59 13.29 -12.61
N ILE A 67 -30.53 13.01 -13.38
CA ILE A 67 -30.57 13.06 -14.86
C ILE A 67 -31.59 12.06 -15.40
N TYR A 68 -31.57 10.82 -14.91
CA TYR A 68 -32.50 9.77 -15.31
C TYR A 68 -33.96 10.16 -15.05
N TYR A 69 -34.26 10.73 -13.87
CA TYR A 69 -35.59 11.24 -13.56
C TYR A 69 -36.00 12.35 -14.53
N GLY A 70 -35.10 13.28 -14.85
CA GLY A 70 -35.36 14.35 -15.82
C GLY A 70 -35.71 13.83 -17.22
N VAL A 71 -35.08 12.74 -17.67
CA VAL A 71 -35.32 12.15 -19.00
C VAL A 71 -36.59 11.28 -19.03
N THR A 72 -36.87 10.55 -17.95
CA THR A 72 -37.88 9.48 -17.92
C THR A 72 -39.15 9.81 -17.15
N GLY A 73 -39.11 10.78 -16.24
CA GLY A 73 -40.18 11.09 -15.29
C GLY A 73 -40.35 10.08 -14.16
N ARG A 74 -39.44 9.11 -14.01
CA ARG A 74 -39.47 8.08 -12.97
C ARG A 74 -38.12 7.95 -12.30
N TRP A 75 -38.11 7.64 -11.01
CA TRP A 75 -36.86 7.34 -10.30
C TRP A 75 -36.38 5.94 -10.69
N PRO A 76 -35.07 5.76 -10.93
CA PRO A 76 -34.49 4.45 -11.21
C PRO A 76 -34.48 3.59 -9.93
N LYS A 77 -34.34 2.28 -10.10
CA LYS A 77 -34.14 1.33 -9.00
C LYS A 77 -32.78 0.68 -9.21
N PRO A 78 -31.71 1.21 -8.60
CA PRO A 78 -30.36 0.68 -8.76
C PRO A 78 -30.29 -0.79 -8.36
N LYS A 79 -29.47 -1.55 -9.07
CA LYS A 79 -29.22 -2.97 -8.84
C LYS A 79 -27.72 -3.21 -8.84
N ILE A 80 -27.29 -4.15 -8.01
CA ILE A 80 -25.93 -4.68 -8.08
C ILE A 80 -25.83 -5.52 -9.35
N ILE A 81 -24.97 -5.10 -10.29
CA ILE A 81 -24.73 -5.78 -11.57
C ILE A 81 -23.32 -6.35 -11.65
N GLU A 82 -22.40 -5.84 -10.84
CA GLU A 82 -21.02 -6.28 -10.77
C GLU A 82 -20.77 -7.06 -9.48
N SER A 83 -19.91 -8.08 -9.57
CA SER A 83 -19.52 -8.85 -8.41
C SER A 83 -18.26 -8.27 -7.78
N CYS A 84 -18.29 -8.02 -6.48
CA CYS A 84 -17.10 -7.65 -5.73
C CYS A 84 -16.29 -8.90 -5.34
N PRO A 85 -15.03 -9.05 -5.80
CA PRO A 85 -14.19 -10.18 -5.40
C PRO A 85 -14.01 -10.28 -3.88
N LYS A 86 -13.78 -11.50 -3.37
CA LYS A 86 -13.66 -11.74 -1.92
C LYS A 86 -12.28 -11.41 -1.37
N ASN A 87 -11.23 -11.66 -2.16
CA ASN A 87 -9.85 -11.29 -1.84
C ASN A 87 -9.69 -9.78 -1.99
N TYR A 88 -8.97 -9.16 -1.06
CA TYR A 88 -8.75 -7.71 -1.09
C TYR A 88 -8.00 -7.27 -2.34
N VAL A 89 -6.94 -7.97 -2.73
CA VAL A 89 -6.11 -7.58 -3.88
C VAL A 89 -6.89 -7.74 -5.19
N ASP A 90 -7.54 -8.89 -5.39
CA ASP A 90 -8.38 -9.13 -6.57
C ASP A 90 -9.51 -8.09 -6.68
N ALA A 91 -10.07 -7.65 -5.55
CA ALA A 91 -11.13 -6.66 -5.53
C ALA A 91 -10.64 -5.23 -5.81
N ILE A 92 -9.43 -4.86 -5.35
CA ILE A 92 -8.78 -3.60 -5.75
C ILE A 92 -8.42 -3.65 -7.25
N GLU A 93 -8.03 -4.81 -7.78
CA GLU A 93 -7.69 -4.97 -9.21
C GLU A 93 -8.93 -4.85 -10.09
N ALA A 94 -10.03 -5.50 -9.69
CA ALA A 94 -11.32 -5.33 -10.36
C ALA A 94 -11.77 -3.86 -10.34
N ALA A 95 -11.71 -3.21 -9.16
CA ALA A 95 -12.04 -1.79 -9.03
C ALA A 95 -11.21 -0.91 -9.98
N PHE A 96 -9.88 -1.11 -10.02
CA PHE A 96 -9.01 -0.39 -10.95
C PHE A 96 -9.47 -0.53 -12.42
N GLN A 97 -9.84 -1.73 -12.85
CA GLN A 97 -10.28 -2.00 -14.22
C GLN A 97 -11.64 -1.35 -14.49
N ASP A 98 -12.58 -1.49 -13.55
CA ASP A 98 -13.92 -0.93 -13.66
C ASP A 98 -13.85 0.60 -13.77
N GLU A 99 -13.04 1.27 -12.93
CA GLU A 99 -12.86 2.72 -13.00
C GLU A 99 -12.24 3.18 -14.33
N GLN A 100 -11.22 2.46 -14.84
CA GLN A 100 -10.60 2.79 -16.14
C GLN A 100 -11.62 2.67 -17.29
N MET A 101 -12.42 1.61 -17.32
CA MET A 101 -13.42 1.38 -18.37
C MET A 101 -14.60 2.36 -18.30
N THR A 102 -14.89 2.87 -17.10
CA THR A 102 -16.02 3.77 -16.87
C THR A 102 -15.77 5.17 -17.43
N VAL A 103 -14.52 5.64 -17.47
CA VAL A 103 -14.13 6.94 -18.05
C VAL A 103 -14.68 7.12 -19.46
N ASP A 104 -14.38 6.17 -20.35
CA ASP A 104 -14.82 6.25 -21.75
C ASP A 104 -16.35 6.22 -21.85
N SER A 105 -16.99 5.37 -21.05
CA SER A 105 -18.45 5.24 -21.00
C SER A 105 -19.13 6.55 -20.57
N TYR A 106 -18.55 7.28 -19.62
CA TYR A 106 -19.08 8.56 -19.14
C TYR A 106 -18.81 9.69 -20.12
N LEU A 107 -17.65 9.74 -20.77
CA LEU A 107 -17.40 10.70 -21.84
C LEU A 107 -18.40 10.52 -22.99
N ASP A 108 -18.66 9.28 -23.38
CA ASP A 108 -19.68 8.91 -24.36
C ASP A 108 -21.09 9.35 -23.92
N LEU A 109 -21.49 9.06 -22.68
CA LEU A 109 -22.77 9.47 -22.12
C LEU A 109 -22.91 11.00 -22.12
N SER A 110 -21.84 11.72 -21.76
CA SER A 110 -21.82 13.18 -21.71
C SER A 110 -22.06 13.83 -23.07
N SER A 111 -21.66 13.18 -24.16
CA SER A 111 -21.85 13.67 -25.54
C SER A 111 -23.33 13.66 -25.97
N ASN A 112 -24.16 12.88 -25.29
CA ASN A 112 -25.60 12.76 -25.55
C ASN A 112 -26.46 13.61 -24.59
N LEU A 113 -25.81 14.41 -23.74
CA LEU A 113 -26.43 15.31 -22.78
C LEU A 113 -26.14 16.77 -23.15
N TYR A 114 -26.96 17.69 -22.64
CA TYR A 114 -26.79 19.12 -22.89
C TYR A 114 -26.27 19.83 -21.64
N ASN A 115 -25.56 20.94 -21.84
CA ASN A 115 -25.28 21.95 -20.81
C ASN A 115 -24.78 21.39 -19.46
N LYS A 116 -25.56 21.58 -18.39
CA LYS A 116 -25.18 21.29 -17.02
C LYS A 116 -25.01 19.79 -16.80
N GLU A 117 -25.89 18.97 -17.36
CA GLU A 117 -25.87 17.52 -17.27
C GLU A 117 -24.61 16.95 -17.94
N SER A 118 -24.23 17.47 -19.12
CA SER A 118 -22.99 17.07 -19.78
C SER A 118 -21.75 17.37 -18.92
N ASN A 119 -21.71 18.54 -18.27
CA ASN A 119 -20.61 18.92 -17.39
C ASN A 119 -20.57 18.11 -16.08
N LEU A 120 -21.71 17.67 -15.56
CA LEU A 120 -21.77 16.76 -14.41
C LEU A 120 -21.11 15.43 -14.76
N VAL A 121 -21.54 14.80 -15.86
CA VAL A 121 -20.99 13.50 -16.30
C VAL A 121 -19.50 13.58 -16.65
N LYS A 122 -19.04 14.69 -17.26
CA LYS A 122 -17.60 14.88 -17.52
C LYS A 122 -16.77 14.98 -16.25
N ARG A 123 -17.30 15.57 -15.18
CA ARG A 123 -16.59 15.64 -13.90
C ARG A 123 -16.54 14.25 -13.24
N ALA A 124 -17.62 13.48 -13.31
CA ALA A 124 -17.60 12.08 -12.88
C ALA A 124 -16.52 11.27 -13.63
N ALA A 125 -16.45 11.39 -14.97
CA ALA A 125 -15.38 10.74 -15.74
C ALA A 125 -13.96 11.14 -15.30
N MET A 126 -13.75 12.39 -14.87
CA MET A 126 -12.47 12.84 -14.33
C MET A 126 -12.19 12.28 -12.93
N ASP A 127 -13.23 12.15 -12.11
CA ASP A 127 -13.15 11.52 -10.78
C ASP A 127 -12.80 10.03 -10.96
N GLU A 128 -13.43 9.28 -11.87
CA GLU A 128 -13.09 7.87 -12.14
C GLU A 128 -11.64 7.68 -12.60
N GLN A 129 -11.13 8.60 -13.42
CA GLN A 129 -9.74 8.55 -13.80
C GLN A 129 -8.81 8.69 -12.58
N ASN A 130 -9.15 9.55 -11.62
CA ASN A 130 -8.42 9.71 -10.37
C ASN A 130 -8.59 8.48 -9.45
N HIS A 131 -9.79 7.92 -9.37
CA HIS A 131 -10.08 6.69 -8.62
C HIS A 131 -9.23 5.53 -9.13
N ALA A 132 -9.13 5.36 -10.45
CA ALA A 132 -8.27 4.35 -11.04
C ALA A 132 -6.79 4.55 -10.66
N VAL A 133 -6.29 5.79 -10.63
CA VAL A 133 -4.93 6.07 -10.16
C VAL A 133 -4.76 5.68 -8.69
N TRP A 134 -5.75 5.96 -7.85
CA TRP A 134 -5.75 5.53 -6.45
C TRP A 134 -5.76 4.01 -6.30
N PHE A 135 -6.59 3.29 -7.05
CA PHE A 135 -6.60 1.83 -7.02
C PHE A 135 -5.29 1.23 -7.52
N LEU A 136 -4.66 1.83 -8.54
CA LEU A 136 -3.31 1.44 -8.97
C LEU A 136 -2.27 1.62 -7.85
N TYR A 137 -2.33 2.73 -7.11
CA TYR A 137 -1.49 2.95 -5.94
C TYR A 137 -1.73 1.87 -4.87
N LEU A 138 -2.99 1.58 -4.53
CA LEU A 138 -3.36 0.57 -3.54
C LEU A 138 -2.94 -0.85 -3.96
N LEU A 139 -3.03 -1.19 -5.25
CA LEU A 139 -2.52 -2.44 -5.80
C LEU A 139 -1.02 -2.57 -5.60
N ASN A 140 -0.28 -1.53 -5.94
CA ASN A 140 1.16 -1.50 -5.81
C ASN A 140 1.57 -1.70 -4.35
N GLN A 141 0.96 -0.95 -3.42
CA GLN A 141 1.19 -1.13 -1.97
C GLN A 141 0.84 -2.54 -1.50
N SER A 142 -0.27 -3.11 -1.96
CA SER A 142 -0.68 -4.47 -1.58
C SER A 142 0.27 -5.54 -2.10
N LYS A 143 0.83 -5.37 -3.30
CA LYS A 143 1.86 -6.26 -3.86
C LYS A 143 3.16 -6.17 -3.06
N TYR A 144 3.65 -4.96 -2.78
CA TYR A 144 4.79 -4.75 -1.88
C TYR A 144 4.56 -5.38 -0.50
N MET A 145 3.37 -5.20 0.08
CA MET A 145 3.02 -5.81 1.37
C MET A 145 2.94 -7.32 1.32
N ASN A 146 2.40 -7.93 0.27
CA ASN A 146 2.34 -9.38 0.13
C ASN A 146 3.73 -9.99 -0.05
N GLU A 147 4.60 -9.35 -0.84
CA GLU A 147 6.01 -9.75 -0.97
C GLU A 147 6.75 -9.65 0.37
N THR A 148 6.44 -8.61 1.16
CA THR A 148 7.07 -8.38 2.48
C THR A 148 6.48 -9.27 3.59
N ARG A 149 5.18 -9.63 3.53
CA ARG A 149 4.48 -10.45 4.55
C ARG A 149 4.67 -11.95 4.35
N GLN A 150 4.81 -12.42 3.12
CA GLN A 150 4.83 -13.87 2.87
C GLN A 150 6.16 -14.55 3.19
N ASN A 151 7.19 -13.82 3.61
CA ASN A 151 8.45 -14.44 4.02
C ASN A 151 9.12 -13.66 5.15
N GLU A 152 9.15 -14.23 6.36
CA GLU A 152 10.16 -13.90 7.39
C GLU A 152 11.59 -13.99 6.80
N ALA A 153 11.77 -14.86 5.79
CA ALA A 153 12.97 -14.98 5.00
C ALA A 153 13.31 -13.76 4.12
N LEU A 154 12.38 -12.82 3.90
CA LEU A 154 12.53 -11.67 3.00
C LEU A 154 12.50 -10.30 3.72
N TYR A 155 12.55 -10.24 5.05
CA TYR A 155 12.57 -8.98 5.81
C TYR A 155 13.95 -8.68 6.41
N GLY A 156 14.37 -7.42 6.43
CA GLY A 156 15.64 -7.00 7.03
C GLY A 156 16.86 -7.70 6.42
N ALA A 157 17.85 -8.05 7.25
CA ALA A 157 19.08 -8.68 6.80
C ALA A 157 18.87 -10.04 6.12
N LYS A 158 17.93 -10.86 6.62
CA LYS A 158 17.63 -12.17 6.02
C LYS A 158 17.14 -12.05 4.57
N GLY A 159 16.30 -11.06 4.30
CA GLY A 159 15.81 -10.78 2.95
C GLY A 159 16.88 -10.24 2.03
N ALA A 160 17.65 -9.26 2.52
CA ALA A 160 18.76 -8.70 1.78
C ALA A 160 19.77 -9.75 1.32
N LEU A 161 20.05 -10.76 2.15
CA LEU A 161 21.00 -11.83 1.82
C LEU A 161 20.50 -12.73 0.69
N GLN A 162 19.18 -12.92 0.57
CA GLN A 162 18.55 -13.75 -0.47
C GLN A 162 18.24 -12.99 -1.77
N ASP A 163 18.08 -11.66 -1.69
CA ASP A 163 17.76 -10.83 -2.87
C ASP A 163 18.94 -10.80 -3.86
N GLN A 164 18.69 -11.23 -5.10
CA GLN A 164 19.68 -11.25 -6.18
C GLN A 164 19.71 -9.96 -7.00
N ASP A 165 18.70 -9.10 -6.85
CA ASP A 165 18.52 -7.88 -7.64
C ASP A 165 18.38 -6.67 -6.71
N LEU A 166 19.48 -6.34 -6.05
CA LEU A 166 19.56 -5.25 -5.08
C LEU A 166 19.64 -3.90 -5.78
N THR A 167 18.56 -3.13 -5.69
CA THR A 167 18.52 -1.71 -6.04
C THR A 167 18.77 -0.85 -4.80
N LEU A 168 19.12 0.42 -4.98
CA LEU A 168 19.31 1.35 -3.85
C LEU A 168 18.05 1.46 -2.95
N PRO A 169 16.82 1.59 -3.49
CA PRO A 169 15.61 1.55 -2.68
C PRO A 169 15.46 0.28 -1.84
N LYS A 170 15.76 -0.89 -2.42
CA LYS A 170 15.73 -2.16 -1.68
C LYS A 170 16.77 -2.20 -0.56
N MET A 171 18.01 -1.78 -0.83
CA MET A 171 19.07 -1.77 0.18
C MET A 171 18.72 -0.87 1.36
N LEU A 172 18.21 0.33 1.12
CA LEU A 172 17.76 1.24 2.19
C LEU A 172 16.58 0.64 2.97
N THR A 173 15.62 0.06 2.26
CA THR A 173 14.46 -0.62 2.86
C THR A 173 14.89 -1.77 3.78
N TYR A 174 15.73 -2.69 3.31
CA TYR A 174 16.25 -3.79 4.13
C TYR A 174 17.06 -3.29 5.33
N ALA A 175 17.90 -2.26 5.14
CA ALA A 175 18.69 -1.69 6.22
C ALA A 175 17.81 -1.19 7.38
N ILE A 176 16.79 -0.37 7.10
CA ILE A 176 15.93 0.17 8.17
C ILE A 176 15.01 -0.90 8.78
N GLN A 177 14.56 -1.85 7.97
CA GLN A 177 13.78 -2.99 8.43
C GLN A 177 14.57 -3.82 9.45
N ASP A 178 15.86 -4.05 9.22
CA ASP A 178 16.69 -4.81 10.14
C ASP A 178 16.86 -4.10 11.49
N GLU A 179 17.04 -2.78 11.49
CA GLU A 179 17.06 -1.97 12.72
C GLU A 179 15.72 -2.05 13.48
N TYR A 180 14.58 -2.11 12.77
CA TYR A 180 13.28 -2.35 13.39
C TYR A 180 13.19 -3.74 14.03
N VAL A 181 13.68 -4.80 13.37
CA VAL A 181 13.76 -6.15 13.97
C VAL A 181 14.60 -6.13 15.24
N ALA A 182 15.76 -5.47 15.21
CA ALA A 182 16.63 -5.34 16.37
C ALA A 182 15.92 -4.60 17.53
N GLN A 183 15.23 -3.49 17.25
CA GLN A 183 14.40 -2.79 18.25
C GLN A 183 13.34 -3.69 18.88
N ALA A 184 12.57 -4.39 18.06
CA ALA A 184 11.52 -5.28 18.55
C ALA A 184 12.10 -6.45 19.36
N ARG A 185 13.22 -7.03 18.92
CA ARG A 185 13.93 -8.10 19.63
C ARG A 185 14.38 -7.66 21.02
N TYR A 186 15.11 -6.55 21.12
CA TYR A 186 15.62 -6.08 22.41
C TYR A 186 14.50 -5.61 23.33
N ARG A 187 13.44 -5.01 22.80
CA ARG A 187 12.22 -4.71 23.56
C ARG A 187 11.59 -5.98 24.15
N ALA A 188 11.47 -7.05 23.37
CA ALA A 188 10.94 -8.33 23.85
C ALA A 188 11.83 -8.95 24.95
N ILE A 189 13.16 -8.89 24.79
CA ILE A 189 14.13 -9.34 25.79
C ILE A 189 13.97 -8.56 27.10
N ILE A 190 13.95 -7.22 27.02
CA ILE A 190 13.85 -6.33 28.19
C ILE A 190 12.51 -6.53 28.90
N ASN A 191 11.42 -6.72 28.16
CA ASN A 191 10.10 -7.01 28.76
C ASN A 191 10.09 -8.37 29.49
N THR A 192 10.88 -9.34 29.03
CA THR A 192 10.89 -10.71 29.59
C THR A 192 11.83 -10.84 30.79
N PHE A 193 13.03 -10.24 30.71
CA PHE A 193 14.10 -10.43 31.68
C PHE A 193 14.49 -9.16 32.44
N GLY A 194 13.86 -8.03 32.15
CA GLY A 194 14.19 -6.73 32.71
C GLY A 194 15.38 -6.04 32.03
N SER A 195 15.76 -4.89 32.59
CA SER A 195 16.81 -4.03 32.04
C SER A 195 18.21 -4.62 32.24
N ILE A 196 18.72 -5.29 31.20
CA ILE A 196 20.05 -5.88 31.19
C ILE A 196 20.96 -5.07 30.26
N ARG A 197 22.06 -4.55 30.83
CA ARG A 197 22.91 -3.51 30.22
C ARG A 197 23.27 -3.72 28.74
N PRO A 198 23.80 -4.87 28.28
CA PRO A 198 24.11 -5.04 26.85
C PRO A 198 22.90 -4.81 25.95
N PHE A 199 21.72 -5.34 26.30
CA PHE A 199 20.52 -5.18 25.49
C PHE A 199 19.98 -3.75 25.52
N THR A 200 19.95 -3.09 26.68
CA THR A 200 19.48 -1.70 26.77
C THR A 200 20.40 -0.73 26.05
N THR A 201 21.72 -0.95 26.11
CA THR A 201 22.70 -0.08 25.43
C THR A 201 22.63 -0.25 23.93
N ILE A 202 22.53 -1.50 23.45
CA ILE A 202 22.47 -1.80 22.03
C ILE A 202 21.13 -1.32 21.44
N GLN A 203 20.01 -1.51 22.14
CA GLN A 203 18.72 -0.93 21.72
C GLN A 203 18.81 0.58 21.48
N GLN A 204 19.54 1.33 22.31
CA GLN A 204 19.74 2.77 22.08
C GLN A 204 20.67 3.06 20.90
N ALA A 205 21.61 2.17 20.58
CA ALA A 205 22.43 2.27 19.38
C ALA A 205 21.59 2.06 18.12
N GLU A 206 20.71 1.05 18.08
CA GLU A 206 19.86 0.81 16.90
C GLU A 206 18.91 1.99 16.61
N LEU A 207 18.43 2.71 17.63
CA LEU A 207 17.66 3.95 17.41
C LEU A 207 18.48 5.00 16.66
N ARG A 208 19.78 5.10 16.96
CA ARG A 208 20.68 6.01 16.26
C ARG A 208 20.93 5.54 14.83
N HIS A 209 20.96 4.24 14.57
CA HIS A 209 21.07 3.71 13.21
C HIS A 209 19.85 4.09 12.37
N ILE A 210 18.63 3.94 12.91
CA ILE A 210 17.39 4.42 12.26
C ILE A 210 17.50 5.92 11.94
N MET A 211 17.99 6.73 12.88
CA MET A 211 18.20 8.18 12.66
C MET A 211 19.26 8.48 11.61
N LEU A 212 20.29 7.65 11.46
CA LEU A 212 21.32 7.79 10.42
C LEU A 212 20.81 7.39 9.03
N LEU A 213 19.95 6.37 8.95
CA LEU A 213 19.36 5.89 7.70
C LEU A 213 18.26 6.81 7.18
N THR A 214 17.44 7.38 8.07
CA THR A 214 16.26 8.19 7.73
C THR A 214 16.53 9.33 6.73
N PRO A 215 17.62 10.14 6.86
CA PRO A 215 17.94 11.18 5.88
C PRO A 215 18.16 10.67 4.45
N LEU A 216 18.67 9.44 4.27
CA LEU A 216 18.89 8.85 2.94
C LEU A 216 17.55 8.59 2.24
N PHE A 217 16.52 8.15 2.96
CA PHE A 217 15.18 7.98 2.39
C PHE A 217 14.65 9.28 1.78
N SER A 218 14.79 10.39 2.51
CA SER A 218 14.39 11.71 2.00
C SER A 218 15.25 12.16 0.82
N ALA A 219 16.58 11.96 0.88
CA ALA A 219 17.51 12.39 -0.17
C ALA A 219 17.25 11.67 -1.50
N TYR A 220 16.90 10.39 -1.43
CA TYR A 220 16.63 9.54 -2.60
C TYR A 220 15.14 9.40 -2.93
N GLN A 221 14.26 10.16 -2.26
CA GLN A 221 12.81 10.15 -2.47
C GLN A 221 12.16 8.76 -2.32
N ILE A 222 12.68 7.96 -1.40
CA ILE A 222 12.16 6.63 -1.08
C ILE A 222 11.26 6.78 0.15
N PRO A 223 10.02 6.26 0.13
CA PRO A 223 9.17 6.25 1.31
C PRO A 223 9.79 5.35 2.38
N ILE A 224 9.76 5.81 3.63
CA ILE A 224 10.16 4.99 4.78
C ILE A 224 9.10 3.90 4.97
N PRO A 225 9.47 2.62 5.01
CA PRO A 225 8.52 1.53 5.24
C PRO A 225 7.92 1.61 6.65
N GLU A 226 6.65 1.21 6.78
CA GLU A 226 6.04 1.00 8.10
C GLU A 226 6.76 -0.13 8.88
N ASP A 227 6.80 0.00 10.21
CA ASP A 227 7.43 -0.99 11.08
C ASP A 227 6.51 -2.20 11.32
N TYR A 228 6.84 -3.33 10.69
CA TYR A 228 6.18 -4.63 10.90
C TYR A 228 7.04 -5.62 11.71
N SER A 229 8.16 -5.17 12.28
CA SER A 229 9.17 -6.01 12.94
C SER A 229 8.63 -6.94 14.03
N SER A 230 7.60 -6.50 14.76
CA SER A 230 6.98 -7.26 15.84
C SER A 230 6.45 -8.64 15.41
N GLN A 231 6.12 -8.82 14.13
CA GLN A 231 5.64 -10.08 13.57
C GLN A 231 6.77 -11.11 13.36
N PHE A 232 8.03 -10.66 13.34
CA PHE A 232 9.22 -11.47 13.06
C PHE A 232 10.08 -11.73 14.30
N VAL A 233 9.58 -11.38 15.49
CA VAL A 233 10.32 -11.52 16.76
C VAL A 233 9.62 -12.52 17.66
N THR A 234 10.37 -13.52 18.13
CA THR A 234 9.91 -14.46 19.15
C THR A 234 10.56 -14.15 20.50
N PRO A 235 9.79 -14.08 21.61
CA PRO A 235 10.38 -13.88 22.92
C PRO A 235 11.35 -15.03 23.28
N PRO A 236 12.58 -14.73 23.70
CA PRO A 236 13.54 -15.75 24.14
C PRO A 236 13.06 -16.49 25.39
N THR A 237 13.35 -17.79 25.47
CA THR A 237 13.01 -18.65 26.61
C THR A 237 14.04 -18.61 27.74
N SER A 238 15.24 -18.05 27.49
CA SER A 238 16.30 -17.88 28.49
C SER A 238 17.24 -16.73 28.12
N LEU A 239 18.00 -16.23 29.09
CA LEU A 239 19.04 -15.22 28.82
C LEU A 239 20.10 -15.72 27.85
N LYS A 240 20.48 -17.00 27.93
CA LYS A 240 21.41 -17.61 26.97
C LYS A 240 20.84 -17.57 25.55
N SER A 241 19.57 -17.91 25.38
CA SER A 241 18.88 -17.79 24.08
C SER A 241 18.79 -16.34 23.61
N ALA A 242 18.53 -15.37 24.51
CA ALA A 242 18.51 -13.95 24.16
C ALA A 242 19.86 -13.47 23.60
N PHE A 243 20.97 -13.83 24.26
CA PHE A 243 22.31 -13.51 23.78
C PHE A 243 22.63 -14.23 22.46
N GLN A 244 22.17 -15.47 22.27
CA GLN A 244 22.37 -16.21 21.03
C GLN A 244 21.62 -15.55 19.86
N GLN A 245 20.36 -15.16 20.05
CA GLN A 245 19.58 -14.42 19.05
C GLN A 245 20.24 -13.06 18.72
N GLY A 246 20.83 -12.38 19.71
CA GLY A 246 21.63 -11.19 19.47
C GLY A 246 22.85 -11.48 18.59
N VAL A 247 23.62 -12.52 18.89
CA VAL A 247 24.77 -12.94 18.05
C VAL A 247 24.34 -13.26 16.61
N GLU A 248 23.28 -14.05 16.43
CA GLU A 248 22.76 -14.42 15.12
C GLU A 248 22.32 -13.18 14.33
N GLY A 249 21.55 -12.29 14.96
CA GLY A 249 21.11 -11.04 14.34
C GLY A 249 22.26 -10.14 13.89
N GLU A 250 23.29 -9.96 14.73
CA GLU A 250 24.44 -9.13 14.36
C GLU A 250 25.27 -9.77 13.23
N ILE A 251 25.38 -11.10 13.18
CA ILE A 251 26.04 -11.79 12.06
C ILE A 251 25.29 -11.53 10.75
N GLU A 252 23.97 -11.65 10.77
CA GLU A 252 23.12 -11.38 9.60
C GLU A 252 23.22 -9.90 9.17
N ASN A 253 23.12 -8.95 10.11
CA ASN A 253 23.24 -7.51 9.84
C ASN A 253 24.60 -7.15 9.22
N ILE A 254 25.70 -7.65 9.78
CA ILE A 254 27.04 -7.44 9.23
C ILE A 254 27.15 -8.01 7.81
N ALA A 255 26.65 -9.23 7.58
CA ALA A 255 26.70 -9.86 6.27
C ALA A 255 25.85 -9.10 5.23
N MET A 256 24.69 -8.57 5.63
CA MET A 256 23.87 -7.70 4.79
C MET A 256 24.66 -6.46 4.35
N TYR A 257 25.27 -5.73 5.30
CA TYR A 257 26.02 -4.53 4.95
C TYR A 257 27.29 -4.84 4.14
N ASP A 258 27.98 -5.94 4.43
CA ASP A 258 29.13 -6.39 3.63
C ASP A 258 28.71 -6.67 2.17
N LYS A 259 27.53 -7.27 1.96
CA LYS A 259 26.93 -7.45 0.63
C LYS A 259 26.63 -6.11 -0.03
N PHE A 260 25.99 -5.16 0.67
CA PHE A 260 25.66 -3.84 0.12
C PHE A 260 26.90 -3.04 -0.26
N LEU A 261 27.93 -3.04 0.59
CA LEU A 261 29.19 -2.30 0.38
C LEU A 261 30.05 -2.90 -0.75
N SER A 262 29.72 -4.10 -1.22
CA SER A 262 30.35 -4.70 -2.41
C SER A 262 29.77 -4.19 -3.74
N LEU A 263 28.63 -3.52 -3.70
CA LEU A 263 27.93 -3.00 -4.88
C LEU A 263 28.29 -1.54 -5.14
N PRO A 264 28.17 -1.06 -6.39
CA PRO A 264 28.34 0.36 -6.70
C PRO A 264 27.16 1.15 -6.10
N ILE A 265 27.42 1.88 -5.01
CA ILE A 265 26.44 2.72 -4.32
C ILE A 265 26.97 4.15 -4.14
N PRO A 266 26.08 5.14 -3.97
CA PRO A 266 26.51 6.52 -3.71
C PRO A 266 27.37 6.66 -2.44
N GLU A 267 28.29 7.63 -2.44
CA GLU A 267 29.28 7.82 -1.37
C GLU A 267 28.64 8.13 -0.01
N ASP A 268 27.55 8.91 0.00
CA ASP A 268 26.81 9.24 1.22
C ASP A 268 26.15 8.00 1.84
N VAL A 269 25.60 7.11 1.01
CA VAL A 269 25.05 5.81 1.42
C VAL A 269 26.17 4.89 1.92
N GLN A 270 27.29 4.80 1.19
CA GLN A 270 28.45 3.98 1.57
C GLN A 270 28.98 4.37 2.96
N ARG A 271 29.07 5.67 3.23
CA ARG A 271 29.50 6.21 4.53
C ARG A 271 28.56 5.77 5.66
N VAL A 272 27.25 5.93 5.47
CA VAL A 272 26.26 5.54 6.49
C VAL A 272 26.27 4.03 6.70
N PHE A 273 26.26 3.23 5.64
CA PHE A 273 26.28 1.76 5.73
C PHE A 273 27.55 1.25 6.43
N THR A 274 28.71 1.84 6.15
CA THR A 274 29.96 1.51 6.84
C THR A 274 29.88 1.84 8.34
N LEU A 275 29.28 2.97 8.70
CA LEU A 275 29.11 3.36 10.10
C LEU A 275 28.21 2.37 10.86
N VAL A 276 27.06 2.01 10.29
CA VAL A 276 26.13 1.06 10.93
C VAL A 276 26.77 -0.32 11.03
N ARG A 277 27.33 -0.85 9.94
CA ARG A 277 28.05 -2.14 9.92
C ARG A 277 29.12 -2.24 11.01
N ASN A 278 29.92 -1.19 11.19
CA ASN A 278 30.98 -1.17 12.21
C ASN A 278 30.41 -1.12 13.63
N ALA A 279 29.26 -0.51 13.86
CA ALA A 279 28.56 -0.58 15.13
C ALA A 279 28.09 -2.02 15.43
N SER A 280 27.53 -2.70 14.44
CA SER A 280 27.09 -4.11 14.54
C SER A 280 28.24 -5.06 14.88
N VAL A 281 29.44 -4.82 14.34
CA VAL A 281 30.66 -5.56 14.75
C VAL A 281 30.93 -5.40 16.25
N ASN A 282 30.74 -4.21 16.81
CA ASN A 282 30.92 -3.97 18.25
C ASN A 282 29.80 -4.64 19.07
N HIS A 283 28.56 -4.61 18.59
CA HIS A 283 27.42 -5.30 19.20
C HIS A 283 27.66 -6.81 19.27
N LEU A 284 28.10 -7.42 18.16
CA LEU A 284 28.43 -8.84 18.09
C LEU A 284 29.43 -9.26 19.16
N GLN A 285 30.49 -8.46 19.37
CA GLN A 285 31.46 -8.75 20.42
C GLN A 285 30.88 -8.60 21.83
N ALA A 286 29.97 -7.64 22.04
CA ALA A 286 29.27 -7.50 23.31
C ALA A 286 28.38 -8.71 23.62
N PHE A 287 27.63 -9.22 22.63
CA PHE A 287 26.80 -10.41 22.81
C PHE A 287 27.61 -11.68 23.00
N ARG A 288 28.72 -11.86 22.26
CA ARG A 288 29.64 -13.00 22.45
C ARG A 288 30.22 -13.04 23.85
N ARG A 289 30.60 -11.89 24.43
CA ARG A 289 31.02 -11.81 25.84
C ARG A 289 29.89 -12.14 26.80
N GLY A 290 28.65 -11.79 26.45
CA GLY A 290 27.46 -12.14 27.22
C GLY A 290 27.17 -13.65 27.26
N LEU A 291 27.37 -14.36 26.14
CA LEU A 291 27.20 -15.82 26.06
C LEU A 291 28.19 -16.62 26.91
N GLN A 292 29.35 -16.05 27.20
CA GLN A 292 30.42 -16.70 27.96
C GLN A 292 30.25 -16.56 29.48
N ARG A 293 29.28 -15.77 29.94
CA ARG A 293 28.97 -15.53 31.35
C ARG A 293 27.80 -16.38 31.80
#